data_AF-A0A7V4MUD1-F1
#
_entry.id   AF-A0A7V4MUD1-F1
#
_cell.length_a   1.000
_cell.length_b   1.000
_cell.length_c   1.000
_cell.angle_alpha   90.00
_cell.angle_beta   90.00
_cell.angle_gamma   90.00
#
_symmetry.space_group_name_H-M   'P 1'
#
loop_
_entity.id
_entity.type
_entity.pdbx_description
1 polymer ?
#
loop_
_entity_poly.entity_id
_entity_poly.type
_entity_poly.pdbx_seq_one_letter_code
_entity_poly.pdbx_strand_id
1 'polypeptide(L)'
;YRLVAPYVREMPGLGRTLAATGILGSMAAFMAADPDAPPITYGVYQTPLSAEWEAAWQLTEAIILRLDAEVRSRGARMGVVVIGAPEQVYPDRWEATLRRYPDMAAIDYDLDAPNRRLSTFLAGAHIAHLDLLPVFRQAAAAPDAPPLYYRHDGHWTPAGHQLVATTVADFVRSLIEAAP
;
A
#
# COMPACT_ATOMS: atom_id res chain seq x y z
N TYR A 1 -15.07 1.72 -12.31
CA TYR A 1 -14.02 1.35 -11.34
C TYR A 1 -14.54 0.41 -10.25
N ARG A 2 -15.59 0.76 -9.49
CA ARG A 2 -16.06 0.01 -8.30
C ARG A 2 -16.88 -1.29 -8.50
N LEU A 3 -17.40 -1.60 -9.69
CA LEU A 3 -18.33 -2.73 -9.85
C LEU A 3 -17.80 -3.90 -10.69
N VAL A 4 -16.78 -3.69 -11.53
CA VAL A 4 -16.41 -4.69 -12.57
C VAL A 4 -14.95 -5.15 -12.43
N ALA A 5 -14.03 -4.25 -12.06
CA ALA A 5 -12.60 -4.56 -12.01
C ALA A 5 -12.21 -5.70 -11.02
N PRO A 6 -12.83 -5.83 -9.82
CA PRO A 6 -12.51 -6.91 -8.90
C PRO A 6 -12.92 -8.29 -9.43
N TYR A 7 -14.08 -8.37 -10.11
CA TYR A 7 -14.64 -9.62 -10.63
C TYR A 7 -13.97 -10.08 -11.94
N VAL A 8 -13.45 -9.13 -12.72
CA VAL A 8 -12.71 -9.43 -13.96
C VAL A 8 -11.37 -10.13 -13.68
N ARG A 9 -10.76 -9.95 -12.49
CA ARG A 9 -9.53 -10.68 -12.09
C ARG A 9 -9.71 -12.19 -11.98
N GLU A 10 -10.94 -12.68 -11.76
CA GLU A 10 -11.24 -14.11 -11.59
C GLU A 10 -11.80 -14.76 -12.87
N MET A 11 -11.96 -13.99 -13.94
CA MET A 11 -12.43 -14.48 -15.24
C MET A 11 -11.38 -14.23 -16.33
N PRO A 12 -10.35 -15.09 -16.46
CA PRO A 12 -9.23 -14.87 -17.39
C PRO A 12 -9.67 -14.60 -18.84
N GLY A 13 -10.80 -15.18 -19.25
CA GLY A 13 -11.38 -14.97 -20.59
C GLY A 13 -12.09 -13.64 -20.79
N LEU A 14 -12.62 -13.01 -19.73
CA LEU A 14 -13.37 -11.74 -19.82
C LEU A 14 -12.44 -10.51 -19.74
N GLY A 15 -11.33 -10.64 -19.01
CA GLY A 15 -10.34 -9.57 -18.85
C GLY A 15 -9.65 -9.16 -20.16
N ARG A 16 -9.31 -10.13 -21.02
CA ARG A 16 -8.68 -9.85 -22.33
C ARG A 16 -9.59 -9.04 -23.27
N THR A 17 -10.88 -9.35 -23.28
CA THR A 17 -11.85 -8.72 -24.20
C THR A 17 -12.21 -7.29 -23.74
N LEU A 18 -12.30 -7.05 -22.43
CA LEU A 18 -12.67 -5.74 -21.89
C LEU A 18 -11.48 -4.76 -21.81
N ALA A 19 -10.26 -5.25 -21.58
CA ALA A 19 -9.05 -4.41 -21.58
C ALA A 19 -8.81 -3.74 -22.94
N ALA A 20 -9.07 -4.43 -24.05
CA ALA A 20 -8.90 -3.92 -25.42
C ALA A 20 -9.85 -2.76 -25.78
N THR A 21 -10.92 -2.54 -25.00
CA THR A 21 -11.93 -1.51 -25.28
C THR A 21 -11.63 -0.16 -24.63
N GLY A 22 -10.60 -0.05 -23.79
CA GLY A 22 -10.25 1.20 -23.08
C GLY A 22 -11.21 1.58 -21.94
N ILE A 23 -12.31 0.85 -21.73
CA ILE A 23 -13.35 1.11 -20.71
C ILE A 23 -12.79 0.93 -19.27
N LEU A 24 -11.68 0.20 -19.11
CA LEU A 24 -11.09 -0.08 -17.80
C LEU A 24 -9.93 0.89 -17.42
N GLY A 25 -9.54 1.81 -18.32
CA GLY A 25 -8.40 2.72 -18.11
C GLY A 25 -7.03 2.06 -18.35
N SER A 26 -5.98 2.88 -18.52
CA SER A 26 -4.61 2.44 -18.84
C SER A 26 -4.02 1.47 -17.81
N MET A 27 -4.37 1.63 -16.53
CA MET A 27 -3.95 0.74 -15.45
C MET A 27 -4.48 -0.69 -15.64
N ALA A 28 -5.73 -0.85 -16.07
CA ALA A 28 -6.31 -2.18 -16.28
C ALA A 28 -5.81 -2.85 -17.56
N ALA A 29 -5.47 -2.07 -18.60
CA ALA A 29 -4.77 -2.59 -19.78
C ALA A 29 -3.35 -3.06 -19.42
N PHE A 30 -2.65 -2.34 -18.54
CA PHE A 30 -1.34 -2.75 -18.00
C PHE A 30 -1.44 -4.03 -17.14
N MET A 31 -2.43 -4.12 -16.26
CA MET A 31 -2.69 -5.32 -15.44
C MET A 31 -3.18 -6.54 -16.24
N ALA A 32 -3.72 -6.35 -17.45
CA ALA A 32 -4.24 -7.41 -18.31
C ALA A 32 -3.21 -7.92 -19.34
N ALA A 33 -2.02 -7.32 -19.42
CA ALA A 33 -1.03 -7.62 -20.45
C ALA A 33 -0.43 -9.04 -20.30
N ASP A 34 -0.30 -9.53 -19.06
CA ASP A 34 -0.01 -10.93 -18.76
C ASP A 34 -0.66 -11.31 -17.41
N PRO A 35 -1.76 -12.09 -17.42
CA PRO A 35 -2.45 -12.46 -16.19
C PRO A 35 -1.66 -13.42 -15.30
N ASP A 36 -0.61 -14.05 -15.84
CA ASP A 36 0.20 -15.05 -15.15
C ASP A 36 1.55 -14.49 -14.69
N ALA A 37 1.95 -13.31 -15.17
CA ALA A 37 3.10 -12.59 -14.64
C ALA A 37 2.81 -12.06 -13.22
N PRO A 38 3.78 -12.14 -12.29
CA PRO A 38 3.63 -11.56 -10.98
C PRO A 38 3.49 -10.02 -11.08
N PRO A 39 2.60 -9.39 -10.28
CA PRO A 39 2.47 -7.95 -10.27
C PRO A 39 3.80 -7.26 -9.93
N ILE A 40 4.21 -6.31 -10.79
CA ILE A 40 5.45 -5.53 -10.60
C ILE A 40 5.50 -4.86 -9.22
N THR A 41 4.34 -4.55 -8.63
CA THR A 41 4.20 -3.93 -7.32
C THR A 41 4.80 -4.74 -6.18
N TYR A 42 4.90 -6.07 -6.29
CA TYR A 42 5.54 -6.89 -5.27
C TYR A 42 7.07 -6.79 -5.28
N GLY A 43 7.66 -6.20 -6.33
CA GLY A 43 9.09 -5.91 -6.40
C GLY A 43 9.59 -5.01 -5.26
N VAL A 44 8.71 -4.18 -4.68
CA VAL A 44 9.01 -3.32 -3.53
C VAL A 44 9.37 -4.11 -2.26
N TYR A 45 8.96 -5.37 -2.18
CA TYR A 45 9.21 -6.25 -1.03
C TYR A 45 10.46 -7.13 -1.22
N GLN A 46 11.07 -7.15 -2.42
CA GLN A 46 12.18 -8.05 -2.73
C GLN A 46 13.42 -7.72 -1.91
N THR A 47 14.15 -8.76 -1.52
CA THR A 47 15.45 -8.63 -0.85
C THR A 47 16.52 -9.41 -1.62
N PRO A 48 17.55 -8.75 -2.18
CA PRO A 48 17.74 -7.29 -2.26
C PRO A 48 16.78 -6.62 -3.25
N LEU A 49 16.57 -5.32 -3.10
CA LEU A 49 15.86 -4.52 -4.11
C LEU A 49 16.67 -4.44 -5.40
N SER A 50 15.96 -4.44 -6.53
CA SER A 50 16.56 -4.11 -7.83
C SER A 50 17.02 -2.64 -7.87
N ALA A 51 17.93 -2.32 -8.80
CA ALA A 51 18.38 -0.95 -9.03
C ALA A 51 17.23 0.02 -9.37
N GLU A 52 16.21 -0.46 -10.09
CA GLU A 52 15.02 0.34 -10.43
C GLU A 52 14.21 0.71 -9.18
N TRP A 53 13.97 -0.27 -8.31
CA TRP A 53 13.26 -0.04 -7.04
C TRP A 53 14.06 0.85 -6.08
N GLU A 54 15.39 0.70 -6.05
CA GLU A 54 16.25 1.58 -5.26
C GLU A 54 16.19 3.03 -5.77
N ALA A 55 16.23 3.24 -7.09
CA ALA A 55 16.07 4.57 -7.69
C ALA A 55 14.66 5.16 -7.43
N ALA A 56 13.61 4.34 -7.47
CA ALA A 56 12.25 4.75 -7.16
C ALA A 56 12.11 5.21 -5.70
N TRP A 57 12.76 4.52 -4.76
CA TRP A 57 12.81 4.95 -3.37
C TRP A 57 13.55 6.27 -3.18
N GLN A 58 14.73 6.42 -3.78
CA GLN A 58 15.51 7.67 -3.70
C GLN A 58 14.70 8.85 -4.25
N LEU A 59 13.99 8.67 -5.36
CA LEU A 59 13.11 9.70 -5.92
C LEU A 59 11.95 10.03 -4.98
N THR A 60 11.31 9.01 -4.41
CA THR A 60 10.18 9.19 -3.48
C THR A 60 10.61 9.96 -2.23
N GLU A 61 11.74 9.59 -1.63
CA GLU A 61 12.35 10.26 -0.49
C GLU A 61 12.66 11.73 -0.82
N ALA A 62 13.27 12.01 -1.98
CA ALA A 62 13.56 13.38 -2.43
C ALA A 62 12.28 14.23 -2.62
N ILE A 63 11.21 13.64 -3.17
CA ILE A 63 9.92 14.31 -3.34
C ILE A 63 9.31 14.65 -1.97
N ILE A 64 9.36 13.74 -1.01
CA ILE A 64 8.86 13.96 0.35
C ILE A 64 9.60 15.12 1.03
N LEU A 65 10.94 15.14 0.96
CA LEU A 65 11.74 16.25 1.51
C LEU A 65 11.38 17.59 0.86
N ARG A 66 11.21 17.60 -0.46
CA ARG A 66 10.85 18.83 -1.18
C ARG A 66 9.45 19.33 -0.80
N LEU A 67 8.48 18.41 -0.64
CA LEU A 67 7.13 18.75 -0.23
C LEU A 67 7.11 19.29 1.21
N ASP A 68 7.82 18.66 2.14
CA ASP A 68 7.91 19.12 3.52
C ASP A 68 8.53 20.52 3.61
N ALA A 69 9.61 20.79 2.86
CA ALA A 69 10.21 22.12 2.79
C ALA A 69 9.23 23.19 2.27
N GLU A 70 8.43 22.86 1.25
CA GLU A 70 7.39 23.75 0.71
C GLU A 70 6.28 24.01 1.74
N VAL A 71 5.80 22.96 2.43
CA VAL A 71 4.79 23.07 3.49
C VAL A 71 5.28 23.97 4.63
N ARG A 72 6.52 23.76 5.10
CA ARG A 72 7.15 24.57 6.15
C ARG A 72 7.34 26.02 5.73
N SER A 73 7.71 26.27 4.47
CA SER A 73 7.86 27.64 3.95
C SER A 73 6.57 28.46 3.99
N ARG A 74 5.42 27.79 4.03
CA ARG A 74 4.09 28.40 4.12
C ARG A 74 3.55 28.45 5.56
N GLY A 75 4.38 28.16 6.55
CA GLY A 75 3.99 28.14 7.97
C GLY A 75 3.06 26.98 8.34
N ALA A 76 2.98 25.95 7.50
CA ALA A 76 2.20 24.74 7.77
C ALA A 76 3.09 23.59 8.24
N ARG A 77 2.46 22.52 8.72
CA ARG A 77 3.14 21.28 9.14
C ARG A 77 2.71 20.12 8.26
N MET A 78 3.66 19.26 7.95
CA MET A 78 3.42 18.03 7.19
C MET A 78 3.38 16.83 8.14
N GLY A 79 2.37 15.98 7.96
CA GLY A 79 2.31 14.65 8.55
C GLY A 79 2.15 13.62 7.44
N VAL A 80 2.82 12.47 7.55
CA VAL A 80 2.75 11.39 6.57
C VAL A 80 2.08 10.17 7.17
N VAL A 81 1.01 9.67 6.55
CA VAL A 81 0.37 8.42 6.94
C VAL A 81 0.84 7.32 6.00
N VAL A 82 1.51 6.30 6.54
CA VAL A 82 2.01 5.15 5.79
C VAL A 82 0.95 4.06 5.79
N ILE A 83 0.51 3.67 4.60
CA ILE A 83 -0.53 2.65 4.38
C ILE A 83 0.15 1.34 3.98
N GLY A 84 -0.17 0.25 4.68
CA GLY A 84 0.22 -1.11 4.29
C GLY A 84 -0.77 -1.74 3.30
N ALA A 85 -0.33 -2.80 2.61
CA ALA A 85 -1.15 -3.62 1.72
C ALA A 85 -1.93 -4.72 2.49
N PRO A 86 -3.04 -5.25 1.96
CA PRO A 86 -3.77 -6.34 2.59
C PRO A 86 -2.91 -7.59 2.82
N GLU A 87 -1.95 -7.89 1.95
CA GLU A 87 -1.01 -9.02 2.10
C GLU A 87 -0.06 -8.84 3.28
N GLN A 88 0.23 -7.59 3.67
CA GLN A 88 1.02 -7.31 4.88
C GLN A 88 0.17 -7.50 6.15
N VAL A 89 -1.16 -7.39 6.07
CA VAL A 89 -2.08 -7.53 7.22
C VAL A 89 -2.57 -8.96 7.38
N TYR A 90 -2.80 -9.68 6.29
CA TYR A 90 -3.41 -11.01 6.25
C TYR A 90 -2.43 -12.04 5.64
N PRO A 91 -1.76 -12.86 6.47
CA PRO A 91 -0.78 -13.84 5.98
C PRO A 91 -1.33 -14.81 4.94
N ASP A 92 -2.59 -15.24 5.09
CA ASP A 92 -3.28 -16.12 4.16
C ASP A 92 -3.41 -15.52 2.74
N ARG A 93 -3.50 -14.19 2.64
CA ARG A 93 -3.52 -13.47 1.34
C ARG A 93 -2.15 -13.46 0.68
N TRP A 94 -1.08 -13.32 1.47
CA TRP A 94 0.27 -13.45 0.92
C TRP A 94 0.54 -14.88 0.43
N GLU A 95 0.18 -15.89 1.21
CA GLU A 95 0.30 -17.29 0.77
C GLU A 95 -0.53 -17.57 -0.48
N ALA A 96 -1.75 -17.02 -0.59
CA ALA A 96 -2.56 -17.13 -1.79
C ALA A 96 -1.88 -16.47 -3.01
N THR A 97 -1.20 -15.35 -2.80
CA THR A 97 -0.41 -14.67 -3.83
C THR A 97 0.73 -15.56 -4.33
N LEU A 98 1.51 -16.15 -3.43
CA LEU A 98 2.60 -17.06 -3.79
C LEU A 98 2.10 -18.31 -4.51
N ARG A 99 0.93 -18.85 -4.13
CA ARG A 99 0.29 -19.96 -4.86
C ARG A 99 -0.17 -19.56 -6.27
N ARG A 100 -0.64 -18.31 -6.44
CA ARG A 100 -1.10 -17.80 -7.73
C ARG A 100 0.06 -17.53 -8.70
N TYR A 101 1.22 -17.12 -8.17
CA TYR A 101 2.42 -16.78 -8.94
C TYR A 101 3.63 -17.59 -8.43
N PRO A 102 3.76 -18.86 -8.83
CA PRO A 102 4.82 -19.74 -8.33
C PRO A 102 6.24 -19.23 -8.55
N ASP A 103 6.48 -18.45 -9.61
CA ASP A 103 7.79 -17.84 -9.91
C ASP A 103 8.25 -16.90 -8.79
N MET A 104 7.33 -16.34 -8.01
CA MET A 104 7.66 -15.54 -6.84
C MET A 104 8.25 -16.40 -5.71
N ALA A 105 7.89 -17.68 -5.59
CA ALA A 105 8.32 -18.51 -4.46
C ALA A 105 9.83 -18.74 -4.38
N ALA A 106 10.57 -18.49 -5.46
CA ALA A 106 12.03 -18.58 -5.51
C ALA A 106 12.76 -17.28 -5.10
N ILE A 107 12.01 -16.22 -4.74
CA ILE A 107 12.55 -14.90 -4.41
C ILE A 107 12.29 -14.62 -2.92
N ASP A 108 13.28 -14.02 -2.25
CA ASP A 108 13.13 -13.58 -0.87
C ASP A 108 12.35 -12.26 -0.79
N TYR A 109 11.34 -12.22 0.08
CA TYR A 109 10.53 -11.04 0.33
C TYR A 109 10.53 -10.66 1.81
N ASP A 110 10.72 -9.37 2.08
CA ASP A 110 10.43 -8.74 3.36
C ASP A 110 9.24 -7.79 3.16
N LEU A 111 8.06 -8.27 3.53
CA LEU A 111 6.82 -7.50 3.45
C LEU A 111 6.83 -6.24 4.32
N ASP A 112 7.67 -6.18 5.36
CA ASP A 112 7.74 -5.05 6.28
C ASP A 112 8.81 -4.03 5.87
N ALA A 113 9.72 -4.40 4.96
CA ALA A 113 10.81 -3.54 4.51
C ALA A 113 10.35 -2.16 4.02
N PRO A 114 9.27 -2.02 3.21
CA PRO A 114 8.80 -0.71 2.76
C PRO A 114 8.35 0.21 3.89
N ASN A 115 7.51 -0.29 4.80
CA ASN A 115 7.02 0.47 5.95
C ASN A 115 8.18 0.88 6.87
N ARG A 116 9.10 -0.06 7.13
CA ARG A 116 10.27 0.18 7.97
C ARG A 116 11.22 1.21 7.36
N ARG A 117 11.51 1.12 6.04
CA ARG A 117 12.34 2.08 5.31
C ARG A 117 11.74 3.48 5.38
N LEU A 118 10.47 3.61 5.01
CA LEU A 118 9.79 4.92 4.97
C LEU A 118 9.68 5.53 6.37
N SER A 119 9.33 4.75 7.39
CA SER A 119 9.24 5.25 8.78
C SER A 119 10.60 5.68 9.31
N THR A 120 11.66 4.92 9.04
CA THR A 120 13.04 5.26 9.44
C THR A 120 13.51 6.54 8.76
N PHE A 121 13.27 6.67 7.45
CA PHE A 121 13.59 7.87 6.69
C PHE A 121 12.84 9.11 7.22
N LEU A 122 11.52 9.00 7.43
CA LEU A 122 10.69 10.10 7.94
C LEU A 122 11.11 10.53 9.35
N ALA A 123 11.42 9.56 10.23
CA ALA A 123 11.97 9.83 11.55
C ALA A 123 13.29 10.60 11.47
N GLY A 124 14.21 10.14 10.62
CA GLY A 124 15.52 10.79 10.40
C GLY A 124 15.42 12.19 9.80
N ALA A 125 14.39 12.45 8.98
CA ALA A 125 14.09 13.76 8.42
C ALA A 125 13.30 14.68 9.39
N HIS A 126 12.99 14.21 10.60
CA HIS A 126 12.11 14.89 11.55
C HIS A 126 10.75 15.28 10.94
N ILE A 127 10.19 14.40 10.11
CA ILE A 127 8.85 14.53 9.55
C ILE A 127 7.93 13.64 10.37
N ALA A 128 6.88 14.24 10.93
CA ALA A 128 5.92 13.49 11.72
C ALA A 128 5.20 12.46 10.83
N HIS A 129 5.06 11.24 11.32
CA HIS A 129 4.44 10.17 10.55
C HIS A 129 3.70 9.18 11.44
N LEU A 130 2.77 8.46 10.81
CA LEU A 130 1.97 7.40 11.39
C LEU A 130 2.04 6.18 10.47
N ASP A 131 2.61 5.08 10.96
CA ASP A 131 2.52 3.79 10.28
C ASP A 131 1.24 3.06 10.71
N LEU A 132 0.34 2.82 9.76
CA LEU A 132 -0.92 2.12 10.01
C LEU A 132 -0.75 0.60 10.05
N LEU A 133 0.34 0.04 9.54
CA LEU A 133 0.49 -1.41 9.43
C LEU A 133 0.40 -2.13 10.80
N PRO A 134 1.09 -1.67 11.87
CA PRO A 134 0.94 -2.27 13.19
C PRO A 134 -0.50 -2.18 13.74
N VAL A 135 -1.17 -1.05 13.49
CA VAL A 135 -2.55 -0.79 13.93
C VAL A 135 -3.52 -1.77 13.25
N PHE A 136 -3.38 -1.96 11.94
CA PHE A 136 -4.21 -2.88 11.18
C PHE A 136 -3.98 -4.33 11.57
N ARG A 137 -2.71 -4.74 11.77
CA ARG A 137 -2.39 -6.10 12.23
C ARG A 137 -3.00 -6.39 13.60
N GLN A 138 -2.88 -5.45 14.53
CA GLN A 138 -3.46 -5.60 15.86
C GLN A 138 -5.00 -5.72 15.78
N ALA A 139 -5.66 -4.85 15.02
CA ALA A 139 -7.10 -4.88 14.87
C ALA A 139 -7.60 -6.14 14.16
N ALA A 140 -6.89 -6.62 13.13
CA ALA A 140 -7.24 -7.82 12.38
C ALA A 140 -7.03 -9.12 13.19
N ALA A 141 -6.12 -9.12 14.18
CA ALA A 141 -5.86 -10.26 15.04
C ALA A 141 -6.87 -10.43 16.18
N ALA A 142 -7.77 -9.46 16.40
CA ALA A 142 -8.76 -9.55 17.45
C ALA A 142 -9.80 -10.66 17.15
N PRO A 143 -10.32 -11.36 18.18
CA PRO A 143 -11.43 -12.29 18.00
C PRO A 143 -12.62 -11.58 17.37
N ASP A 144 -13.26 -12.24 16.40
CA ASP A 144 -14.42 -11.71 15.67
C ASP A 144 -14.19 -10.37 14.94
N ALA A 145 -12.93 -10.01 14.69
CA ALA A 145 -12.60 -8.80 13.95
C ALA A 145 -13.26 -8.81 12.56
N PRO A 146 -14.02 -7.76 12.19
CA PRO A 146 -14.51 -7.64 10.82
C PRO A 146 -13.33 -7.49 9.86
N PRO A 147 -13.46 -7.94 8.60
CA PRO A 147 -12.42 -7.73 7.60
C PRO A 147 -12.18 -6.23 7.42
N LEU A 148 -10.92 -5.79 7.45
CA LEU A 148 -10.50 -4.40 7.30
C LEU A 148 -10.23 -4.03 5.84
N TYR A 149 -9.99 -5.04 4.99
CA TYR A 149 -9.89 -4.93 3.53
C TYR A 149 -10.92 -5.82 2.86
N TYR A 150 -11.48 -5.37 1.74
CA TYR A 150 -12.30 -6.23 0.89
C TYR A 150 -11.50 -7.44 0.39
N ARG A 151 -12.20 -8.53 0.06
CA ARG A 151 -11.56 -9.80 -0.30
C ARG A 151 -10.81 -9.75 -1.64
N HIS A 152 -11.44 -9.15 -2.65
CA HIS A 152 -10.92 -9.09 -4.03
C HIS A 152 -10.54 -7.66 -4.45
N ASP A 153 -10.51 -6.75 -3.48
CA ASP A 153 -10.31 -5.33 -3.68
C ASP A 153 -9.36 -4.83 -2.58
N GLY A 154 -8.31 -4.11 -2.99
CA GLY A 154 -7.26 -3.63 -2.08
C GLY A 154 -7.66 -2.44 -1.22
N HIS A 155 -8.90 -1.96 -1.31
CA HIS A 155 -9.42 -0.88 -0.47
C HIS A 155 -9.97 -1.41 0.85
N TRP A 156 -10.06 -0.48 1.80
CA TRP A 156 -10.63 -0.75 3.12
C TRP A 156 -12.14 -1.00 3.06
N THR A 157 -12.62 -1.87 3.94
CA THR A 157 -14.05 -2.00 4.25
C THR A 157 -14.51 -0.80 5.09
N PRO A 158 -15.83 -0.65 5.38
CA PRO A 158 -16.29 0.34 6.36
C PRO A 158 -15.58 0.22 7.72
N ALA A 159 -15.29 -1.00 8.18
CA ALA A 159 -14.55 -1.22 9.42
C ALA A 159 -13.10 -0.73 9.33
N GLY A 160 -12.41 -1.00 8.20
CA GLY A 160 -11.06 -0.47 7.96
C GLY A 160 -11.03 1.05 7.86
N HIS A 161 -12.00 1.66 7.17
CA HIS A 161 -12.15 3.11 7.13
C HIS A 161 -12.40 3.71 8.52
N GLN A 162 -13.24 3.07 9.35
CA GLN A 162 -13.51 3.53 10.71
C GLN A 162 -12.26 3.48 11.58
N LEU A 163 -11.47 2.41 11.49
CA LEU A 163 -10.20 2.28 12.20
C LEU A 163 -9.25 3.42 11.81
N VAL A 164 -9.07 3.66 10.51
CA VAL A 164 -8.21 4.74 10.00
C VAL A 164 -8.70 6.10 10.45
N ALA A 165 -10.01 6.37 10.39
CA ALA A 165 -10.56 7.66 10.77
C ALA A 165 -10.22 8.00 12.23
N THR A 166 -10.39 7.04 13.15
CA THR A 166 -10.03 7.24 14.56
C THR A 166 -8.53 7.45 14.73
N THR A 167 -7.69 6.56 14.18
CA THR A 167 -6.23 6.63 14.37
C THR A 167 -5.62 7.89 13.75
N VAL A 168 -6.07 8.28 12.55
CA VAL A 168 -5.56 9.48 11.87
C VAL A 168 -6.06 10.74 12.54
N ALA A 169 -7.29 10.77 13.08
CA ALA A 169 -7.78 11.92 13.83
C ALA A 169 -6.91 12.20 15.06
N ASP A 170 -6.53 11.15 15.81
CA ASP A 170 -5.63 11.29 16.97
C ASP A 170 -4.23 11.76 16.55
N PHE A 171 -3.70 11.22 15.46
CA PHE A 171 -2.43 11.68 14.90
C PHE A 171 -2.49 13.17 14.51
N VAL A 172 -3.49 13.58 13.74
CA VAL A 172 -3.67 14.99 13.35
C VAL A 172 -3.83 15.90 14.56
N ARG A 173 -4.61 15.48 15.58
CA ARG A 173 -4.77 16.22 16.83
C ARG A 173 -3.42 16.45 17.52
N SER A 174 -2.59 15.40 17.64
CA SER A 174 -1.27 15.52 18.25
C SER A 174 -0.35 16.47 17.50
N LEU A 175 -0.47 16.53 16.16
CA LEU A 175 0.24 17.53 15.37
C LEU A 175 -0.24 18.92 15.72
N ILE A 176 -1.55 19.14 15.81
CA ILE A 176 -2.12 20.46 16.13
C ILE A 176 -1.67 20.94 17.51
N GLU A 177 -1.83 20.10 18.53
CA GLU A 177 -1.55 20.41 19.94
C GLU A 177 -0.07 20.59 20.26
N ALA A 178 0.84 19.97 19.49
CA ALA A 178 2.28 20.20 19.62
C ALA A 178 2.75 21.57 19.09
N ALA A 179 1.84 22.47 18.67
CA ALA A 179 2.20 23.84 18.32
C ALA A 179 2.43 24.67 19.59
N PRO A 180 3.57 25.39 19.71
CA PRO A 180 3.73 26.44 20.71
C PRO A 180 2.80 27.64 20.44
#